data_AF-A0A553JQL3-F1
#
_entry.id   AF-A0A553JQL3-F1
#
_cell.length_a   1.000
_cell.length_b   1.000
_cell.length_c   1.000
_cell.angle_alpha   90.00
_cell.angle_beta   90.00
_cell.angle_gamma   90.00
#
_symmetry.space_group_name_H-M   'P 1'
#
loop_
_entity.id
_entity.type
_entity.pdbx_description
1 polymer ?
#
loop_
_entity_poly.entity_id
_entity_poly.type
_entity_poly.pdbx_seq_one_letter_code
_entity_poly.pdbx_strand_id
1 'polypeptide(L)'
;MVSGTQVGVSTLKLEQEVDLFMPNCTIRFVGVGIELIFSFKAIEQFEKFKQNLTQNEAGGMLFGSFKGNQVIVEEISTPSNGDKRALFSFIWEKKAANRVIKEQYSKGLHYLGDWHTHPEVFPEPSGSDIESIRSTFNSSKHELKFFILFILSNSEVVKSHVVLTDGSKEYKLNAHT
;
A
#
# COMPACT_ATOMS: atom_id res chain seq x y z
N MET A 1 31.65 53.14 26.69
CA MET A 1 32.13 51.90 26.04
C MET A 1 31.64 50.74 26.87
N VAL A 2 30.60 50.04 26.41
CA VAL A 2 29.96 48.95 27.14
C VAL A 2 30.55 47.62 26.66
N SER A 3 30.80 46.76 27.64
CA SER A 3 31.26 45.37 27.59
C SER A 3 30.44 44.45 26.68
N GLY A 4 31.03 43.36 26.22
CA GLY A 4 30.32 42.22 25.66
C GLY A 4 31.24 41.06 25.27
N THR A 5 31.42 40.11 26.19
CA THR A 5 32.16 38.85 26.09
C THR A 5 31.39 37.80 25.28
N GLN A 6 32.11 36.95 24.52
CA GLN A 6 31.87 35.58 23.97
C GLN A 6 30.41 35.12 23.69
N VAL A 7 30.13 34.28 22.69
CA VAL A 7 30.46 32.84 22.66
C VAL A 7 30.10 32.34 21.26
N GLY A 8 30.99 31.55 20.65
CA GLY A 8 30.69 30.81 19.43
C GLY A 8 29.69 29.69 19.70
N VAL A 9 28.79 29.44 18.75
CA VAL A 9 28.06 28.19 18.70
C VAL A 9 28.24 27.60 17.31
N SER A 10 28.81 26.40 17.35
CA SER A 10 29.14 25.49 16.27
C SER A 10 28.02 25.31 15.25
N THR A 11 28.37 25.54 13.99
CA THR A 11 27.77 24.91 12.82
C THR A 11 27.93 23.40 12.95
N LEU A 12 26.98 22.69 13.56
CA LEU A 12 26.80 21.23 13.48
C LEU A 12 25.53 20.88 14.29
N LYS A 13 24.38 20.87 13.61
CA LYS A 13 23.12 20.15 13.93
C LYS A 13 22.01 20.74 13.05
N LEU A 14 22.02 20.42 11.76
CA LEU A 14 20.97 20.79 10.82
C LEU A 14 20.39 19.58 10.07
N GLU A 15 20.61 18.38 10.61
CA GLU A 15 20.13 17.12 10.03
C GLU A 15 19.28 16.29 11.02
N GLN A 16 18.84 16.87 12.14
CA GLN A 16 18.13 16.11 13.19
C GLN A 16 16.81 16.73 13.67
N GLU A 17 16.26 17.72 12.96
CA GLU A 17 14.99 18.38 13.31
C GLU A 17 13.88 18.27 12.25
N VAL A 18 13.93 17.24 11.40
CA VAL A 18 12.82 16.95 10.46
C VAL A 18 11.94 15.78 10.91
N ASP A 19 12.28 15.12 12.02
CA ASP A 19 11.62 13.87 12.46
C ASP A 19 10.74 14.03 13.72
N LEU A 20 10.33 15.26 14.03
CA LEU A 20 9.58 15.54 15.27
C LEU A 20 8.39 16.50 15.07
N PHE A 21 7.57 16.33 14.02
CA PHE A 21 6.23 16.93 14.02
C PHE A 21 5.23 16.34 13.00
N MET A 22 4.93 15.03 13.06
CA MET A 22 3.64 14.45 12.62
C MET A 22 3.49 13.04 13.22
N PRO A 23 2.82 12.83 14.38
CA PRO A 23 2.47 11.49 14.80
C PRO A 23 1.36 10.96 13.88
N ASN A 24 1.72 10.02 13.00
CA ASN A 24 0.88 8.88 12.62
C ASN A 24 -0.47 9.19 11.95
N CYS A 25 -0.48 9.85 10.78
CA CYS A 25 -1.59 9.65 9.86
C CYS A 25 -1.50 8.22 9.31
N THR A 26 -1.98 7.27 10.09
CA THR A 26 -2.07 5.85 9.75
C THR A 26 -3.53 5.56 9.43
N ILE A 27 -3.77 4.94 8.29
CA ILE A 27 -5.10 4.48 7.92
C ILE A 27 -5.21 3.01 8.31
N ARG A 28 -6.31 2.68 8.99
CA ARG A 28 -6.59 1.35 9.50
C ARG A 28 -7.85 0.78 8.87
N PHE A 29 -7.80 -0.50 8.51
CA PHE A 29 -8.96 -1.30 8.15
C PHE A 29 -9.02 -2.51 9.06
N VAL A 30 -10.21 -2.82 9.58
CA VAL A 30 -10.42 -3.90 10.54
C VAL A 30 -11.54 -4.84 10.13
N GLY A 31 -11.40 -6.11 10.47
CA GLY A 31 -12.39 -7.14 10.16
C GLY A 31 -11.82 -8.52 10.38
N VAL A 32 -12.68 -9.49 10.69
CA VAL A 32 -12.32 -10.91 10.91
C VAL A 32 -11.12 -11.13 11.86
N GLY A 33 -10.96 -10.27 12.86
CA GLY A 33 -9.87 -10.32 13.83
C GLY A 33 -8.52 -9.80 13.34
N ILE A 34 -8.45 -9.27 12.12
CA ILE A 34 -7.25 -8.67 11.51
C ILE A 34 -7.35 -7.14 11.53
N GLU A 35 -6.20 -6.50 11.75
CA GLU A 35 -6.02 -5.06 11.62
C GLU A 35 -4.97 -4.78 10.52
N LEU A 36 -5.40 -4.18 9.41
CA LEU A 36 -4.54 -3.74 8.32
C LEU A 36 -4.20 -2.27 8.50
N ILE A 37 -2.91 -1.95 8.57
CA ILE A 37 -2.39 -0.62 8.86
C ILE A 37 -1.53 -0.15 7.70
N PHE A 38 -1.83 1.02 7.14
CA PHE A 38 -1.00 1.65 6.11
C PHE A 38 -0.02 2.65 6.74
N SER A 39 1.26 2.52 6.39
CA SER A 39 2.28 3.49 6.75
C SER A 39 2.00 4.84 6.06
N PHE A 40 2.53 5.92 6.63
CA PHE A 40 2.45 7.24 6.01
C PHE A 40 3.05 7.23 4.59
N LYS A 41 4.18 6.54 4.41
CA LYS A 41 4.87 6.38 3.13
C LYS A 41 4.00 5.66 2.09
N ALA A 42 3.22 4.65 2.49
CA ALA A 42 2.29 3.97 1.59
C ALA A 42 1.12 4.89 1.19
N ILE A 43 0.58 5.64 2.16
CA ILE A 43 -0.51 6.60 1.92
C ILE A 43 -0.07 7.70 0.96
N GLU A 44 1.10 8.33 1.18
CA GLU A 44 1.65 9.33 0.26
C GLU A 44 1.85 8.81 -1.16
N GLN A 45 2.15 7.52 -1.33
CA GLN A 45 2.28 6.93 -2.65
C GLN A 45 0.91 6.74 -3.31
N PHE A 46 -0.10 6.27 -2.58
CA PHE A 46 -1.46 6.15 -3.12
C PHE A 46 -2.03 7.49 -3.59
N GLU A 47 -1.79 8.56 -2.85
CA GLU A 47 -2.23 9.92 -3.21
C GLU A 47 -1.76 10.34 -4.62
N LYS A 48 -0.62 9.81 -5.09
CA LYS A 48 -0.07 10.09 -6.43
C LYS A 48 -0.76 9.32 -7.55
N PHE A 49 -1.56 8.30 -7.23
CA PHE A 49 -2.16 7.38 -8.20
C PHE A 49 -3.69 7.47 -8.29
N LYS A 50 -4.34 8.38 -7.55
CA LYS A 50 -5.80 8.58 -7.65
C LYS A 50 -6.23 8.78 -9.10
N GLN A 51 -7.11 7.91 -9.56
CA GLN A 51 -7.56 7.86 -10.95
C GLN A 51 -8.65 8.90 -11.19
N ASN A 52 -8.49 9.69 -12.25
CA ASN A 52 -9.58 10.49 -12.81
C ASN A 52 -10.35 9.72 -13.89
N LEU A 53 -11.54 10.20 -14.28
CA LEU A 53 -12.44 9.53 -15.24
C LEU A 53 -11.83 9.24 -16.63
N THR A 54 -10.70 9.86 -16.97
CA THR A 54 -10.03 9.72 -18.27
C THR A 54 -8.71 8.95 -18.20
N GLN A 55 -8.28 8.54 -17.01
CA GLN A 55 -7.04 7.82 -16.79
C GLN A 55 -7.28 6.31 -16.73
N ASN A 56 -6.34 5.54 -17.27
CA ASN A 56 -6.30 4.09 -17.07
C ASN A 56 -6.02 3.76 -15.59
N GLU A 57 -6.54 2.63 -15.15
CA GLU A 57 -6.31 2.04 -13.82
C GLU A 57 -4.81 1.92 -13.54
N ALA A 58 -4.34 2.45 -12.42
CA ALA A 58 -3.01 2.16 -11.90
C ALA A 58 -3.10 0.98 -10.94
N GLY A 59 -2.06 0.17 -10.89
CA GLY A 59 -2.00 -0.97 -9.98
C GLY A 59 -0.58 -1.30 -9.59
N GLY A 60 -0.48 -2.14 -8.57
CA GLY A 60 0.77 -2.52 -7.98
C GLY A 60 0.59 -3.60 -6.91
N MET A 61 1.70 -3.98 -6.28
CA MET A 61 1.78 -4.91 -5.17
C MET A 61 1.94 -4.14 -3.85
N LEU A 62 1.37 -4.70 -2.80
CA LEU A 62 1.53 -4.27 -1.41
C LEU A 62 2.68 -5.04 -0.77
N PHE A 63 3.54 -4.32 -0.03
CA PHE A 63 4.68 -4.90 0.68
C PHE A 63 4.70 -4.49 2.14
N GLY A 64 5.05 -5.43 3.02
CA GLY A 64 5.01 -5.15 4.45
C GLY A 64 5.33 -6.31 5.37
N SER A 65 4.89 -6.20 6.61
CA SER A 65 5.23 -7.13 7.70
C SER A 65 4.01 -7.50 8.54
N PHE A 66 4.18 -8.53 9.38
CA PHE A 66 3.15 -9.07 10.25
C PHE A 66 3.58 -8.95 11.71
N LYS A 67 2.64 -8.54 12.58
CA LYS A 67 2.84 -8.50 14.04
C LYS A 67 1.58 -9.00 14.74
N GLY A 68 1.54 -10.29 15.05
CA GLY A 68 0.36 -10.92 15.63
C GLY A 68 -0.80 -10.90 14.63
N ASN A 69 -1.87 -10.18 14.98
CA ASN A 69 -3.03 -9.96 14.10
C ASN A 69 -2.95 -8.66 13.27
N GLN A 70 -1.88 -7.89 13.44
CA GLN A 70 -1.64 -6.68 12.66
C GLN A 70 -0.88 -7.03 11.39
N VAL A 71 -1.34 -6.46 10.28
CA VAL A 71 -0.64 -6.45 8.99
C VAL A 71 -0.28 -5.02 8.69
N ILE A 72 1.00 -4.74 8.50
CA ILE A 72 1.50 -3.38 8.27
C ILE A 72 1.93 -3.29 6.82
N VAL A 73 1.24 -2.49 6.01
CA VAL A 73 1.66 -2.13 4.65
C VAL A 73 2.66 -0.99 4.76
N GLU A 74 3.92 -1.31 4.48
CA GLU A 74 5.03 -0.38 4.61
C GLU A 74 5.29 0.35 3.29
N GLU A 75 5.18 -0.37 2.18
CA GLU A 75 5.44 0.15 0.83
C GLU A 75 4.46 -0.42 -0.20
N ILE A 76 4.29 0.32 -1.29
CA ILE A 76 3.61 -0.17 -2.48
C ILE A 76 4.57 -0.11 -3.65
N SER A 77 4.42 -1.01 -4.63
CA SER A 77 5.09 -0.84 -5.92
C SER A 77 4.26 0.06 -6.84
N THR A 78 4.94 0.66 -7.80
CA THR A 78 4.33 1.46 -8.86
C THR A 78 4.04 0.60 -10.10
N PRO A 79 3.08 1.00 -10.96
CA PRO A 79 2.91 0.36 -12.26
C PRO A 79 4.24 0.28 -13.02
N SER A 80 4.53 -0.87 -13.61
CA SER A 80 5.67 -1.08 -14.50
C SER A 80 5.30 -0.74 -15.95
N ASN A 81 6.30 -0.37 -16.75
CA ASN A 81 6.10 -0.11 -18.19
C ASN A 81 5.65 -1.35 -18.98
N GLY A 82 5.82 -2.55 -18.41
CA GLY A 82 5.39 -3.80 -19.02
C GLY A 82 3.95 -4.20 -18.71
N ASP A 83 3.30 -3.50 -17.78
CA ASP A 83 1.94 -3.84 -17.36
C ASP A 83 0.93 -3.41 -18.42
N LYS A 84 -0.05 -4.28 -18.67
CA LYS A 84 -1.17 -3.95 -19.55
C LYS A 84 -2.27 -3.32 -18.71
N ARG A 85 -2.58 -2.06 -19.03
CA ARG A 85 -3.52 -1.23 -18.27
C ARG A 85 -4.66 -0.77 -19.17
N ALA A 86 -5.88 -0.91 -18.71
CA ALA A 86 -7.08 -0.31 -19.30
C ALA A 86 -7.84 0.47 -18.22
N LEU A 87 -9.02 1.00 -18.54
CA LEU A 87 -9.85 1.73 -17.56
C LEU A 87 -10.32 0.85 -16.39
N PHE A 88 -10.50 -0.45 -16.64
CA PHE A 88 -11.06 -1.44 -15.70
C PHE A 88 -10.31 -2.79 -15.77
N SER A 89 -9.01 -2.76 -16.08
CA SER A 89 -8.20 -3.99 -16.04
C SER A 89 -6.71 -3.67 -15.87
N PHE A 90 -6.04 -4.41 -15.00
CA PHE A 90 -4.60 -4.39 -14.81
C PHE A 90 -4.00 -5.80 -14.94
N ILE A 91 -3.01 -5.99 -15.81
CA ILE A 91 -2.31 -7.27 -15.99
C ILE A 91 -0.81 -7.08 -15.86
N TRP A 92 -0.25 -7.80 -14.89
CA TRP A 92 1.17 -7.87 -14.56
C TRP A 92 2.06 -8.39 -15.69
N GLU A 93 3.22 -7.75 -15.86
CA GLU A 93 4.39 -8.43 -16.42
C GLU A 93 5.04 -9.31 -15.34
N LYS A 94 4.87 -10.63 -15.46
CA LYS A 94 5.23 -11.58 -14.40
C LYS A 94 6.71 -11.58 -14.03
N LYS A 95 7.64 -11.33 -14.97
CA LYS A 95 9.08 -11.34 -14.65
C LYS A 95 9.48 -10.12 -13.82
N ALA A 96 8.99 -8.94 -14.19
CA ALA A 96 9.16 -7.70 -13.45
C ALA A 96 8.54 -7.80 -12.06
N ALA A 97 7.31 -8.30 -11.94
CA ALA A 97 6.66 -8.52 -10.65
C ALA A 97 7.50 -9.42 -9.73
N ASN A 98 7.96 -10.57 -10.23
CA ASN A 98 8.82 -11.48 -9.46
C ASN A 98 10.16 -10.85 -9.05
N ARG A 99 10.73 -9.97 -9.87
CA ARG A 99 11.95 -9.24 -9.52
C ARG A 99 11.69 -8.28 -8.36
N VAL A 100 10.63 -7.49 -8.43
CA VAL A 100 10.25 -6.56 -7.36
C VAL A 100 9.96 -7.33 -6.06
N ILE A 101 9.24 -8.45 -6.12
CA ILE A 101 8.98 -9.30 -4.95
C ILE A 101 10.29 -9.75 -4.30
N LYS A 102 11.25 -10.25 -5.08
CA LYS A 102 12.56 -10.68 -4.55
C LYS A 102 13.35 -9.53 -3.95
N GLU A 103 13.36 -8.38 -4.61
CA GLU A 103 14.05 -7.18 -4.13
C GLU A 103 13.45 -6.70 -2.79
N GLN A 104 12.13 -6.65 -2.66
CA GLN A 104 11.46 -6.25 -1.41
C GLN A 104 11.63 -7.30 -0.30
N TYR A 105 11.58 -8.59 -0.65
CA TYR A 105 11.83 -9.67 0.29
C TYR A 105 13.26 -9.63 0.85
N SER A 106 14.25 -9.26 0.03
CA SER A 106 15.64 -9.08 0.51
C SER A 106 15.80 -7.96 1.55
N LYS A 107 14.82 -7.06 1.64
CA LYS A 107 14.73 -6.00 2.65
C LYS A 107 13.86 -6.40 3.86
N GLY A 108 13.37 -7.63 3.90
CA GLY A 108 12.48 -8.14 4.95
C GLY A 108 10.99 -7.85 4.74
N LEU A 109 10.58 -7.35 3.57
CA LEU A 109 9.18 -7.05 3.28
C LEU A 109 8.53 -8.19 2.48
N HIS A 110 7.41 -8.69 3.01
CA HIS A 110 6.61 -9.71 2.34
C HIS A 110 5.70 -9.08 1.28
N TYR A 111 5.51 -9.78 0.17
CA TYR A 111 4.37 -9.51 -0.72
C TYR A 111 3.07 -9.85 0.01
N LEU A 112 2.16 -8.88 0.13
CA LEU A 112 0.91 -9.02 0.89
C LEU A 112 -0.32 -9.20 0.00
N GLY A 113 -0.23 -8.84 -1.28
CA GLY A 113 -1.38 -8.80 -2.19
C GLY A 113 -1.29 -7.63 -3.16
N ASP A 114 -2.37 -7.42 -3.90
CA ASP A 114 -2.43 -6.45 -4.98
C ASP A 114 -3.22 -5.19 -4.58
N TRP A 115 -2.87 -4.07 -5.20
CA TRP A 115 -3.67 -2.86 -5.20
C TRP A 115 -3.92 -2.36 -6.61
N HIS A 116 -5.04 -1.69 -6.81
CA HIS A 116 -5.30 -0.93 -8.02
C HIS A 116 -6.29 0.22 -7.77
N THR A 117 -6.48 1.10 -8.76
CA THR A 117 -7.37 2.26 -8.64
C THR A 117 -8.70 2.03 -9.32
N HIS A 118 -9.74 2.61 -8.74
CA HIS A 118 -11.03 2.74 -9.38
C HIS A 118 -11.44 4.22 -9.41
N PRO A 119 -12.15 4.68 -10.46
CA PRO A 119 -12.60 6.06 -10.57
C PRO A 119 -13.77 6.39 -9.62
N GLU A 120 -14.28 5.45 -8.83
CA GLU A 120 -15.36 5.65 -7.86
C GLU A 120 -14.88 6.16 -6.49
N VAL A 121 -15.78 6.91 -5.82
CA VAL A 121 -15.58 7.36 -4.42
C VAL A 121 -15.63 6.19 -3.45
N PHE A 122 -16.52 5.22 -3.67
CA PHE A 122 -16.64 3.99 -2.90
C PHE A 122 -16.53 2.82 -3.88
N PRO A 123 -15.32 2.38 -4.22
CA PRO A 123 -15.15 1.34 -5.21
C PRO A 123 -15.65 -0.01 -4.69
N GLU A 124 -16.07 -0.85 -5.62
CA GLU A 124 -16.41 -2.25 -5.38
C GLU A 124 -15.68 -3.12 -6.41
N PRO A 125 -15.21 -4.31 -6.02
CA PRO A 125 -14.49 -5.20 -6.91
C PRO A 125 -15.40 -5.73 -8.01
N SER A 126 -14.87 -5.84 -9.21
CA SER A 126 -15.45 -6.64 -10.28
C SER A 126 -15.23 -8.14 -10.00
N GLY A 127 -15.97 -9.00 -10.72
CA GLY A 127 -15.75 -10.45 -10.65
C GLY A 127 -14.32 -10.84 -11.06
N SER A 128 -13.75 -10.15 -12.06
CA SER A 128 -12.37 -10.36 -12.51
C SER A 128 -11.33 -10.00 -11.46
N ASP A 129 -11.58 -9.00 -10.62
CA ASP A 129 -10.65 -8.63 -9.53
C ASP A 129 -10.55 -9.75 -8.51
N ILE A 130 -11.70 -10.31 -8.13
CA ILE A 130 -11.80 -11.44 -7.20
C ILE A 130 -11.14 -12.69 -7.78
N GLU A 131 -11.44 -13.03 -9.03
CA GLU A 131 -10.83 -14.19 -9.70
C GLU A 131 -9.31 -14.05 -9.82
N SER A 132 -8.84 -12.84 -10.15
CA SER A 132 -7.41 -12.56 -10.30
C SER A 132 -6.67 -12.74 -8.99
N ILE A 133 -7.12 -12.11 -7.90
CA ILE A 133 -6.44 -12.22 -6.61
C ILE A 133 -6.49 -13.65 -6.03
N ARG A 134 -7.61 -14.38 -6.23
CA ARG A 134 -7.70 -15.81 -5.88
C ARG A 134 -6.71 -16.65 -6.68
N SER A 135 -6.61 -16.41 -7.98
CA SER A 135 -5.66 -17.13 -8.84
C SER A 135 -4.22 -16.85 -8.39
N THR A 136 -3.90 -15.59 -8.08
CA THR A 136 -2.59 -15.20 -7.54
C THR A 136 -2.28 -15.92 -6.23
N PHE A 137 -3.23 -15.99 -5.29
CA PHE A 137 -3.10 -16.77 -4.05
C PHE A 137 -2.83 -18.25 -4.35
N ASN A 138 -3.75 -18.91 -5.06
CA ASN A 138 -3.71 -20.36 -5.26
C ASN A 138 -2.52 -20.85 -6.10
N SER A 139 -1.99 -20.02 -6.99
CA SER A 139 -0.86 -20.38 -7.88
C SER A 139 0.51 -19.99 -7.33
N SER A 140 0.57 -19.17 -6.28
CA SER A 140 1.81 -18.71 -5.67
C SER A 140 2.34 -19.72 -4.65
N LYS A 141 3.66 -19.75 -4.47
CA LYS A 141 4.30 -20.48 -3.35
C LYS A 141 4.48 -19.52 -2.18
N HIS A 142 3.67 -19.65 -1.14
CA HIS A 142 3.73 -18.83 0.06
C HIS A 142 3.21 -19.57 1.29
N GLU A 143 3.44 -18.99 2.46
CA GLU A 143 2.93 -19.46 3.76
C GLU A 143 1.87 -18.52 4.35
N LEU A 144 1.52 -17.45 3.62
CA LEU A 144 0.50 -16.49 4.03
C LEU A 144 -0.89 -17.12 4.08
N LYS A 145 -1.69 -16.73 5.09
CA LYS A 145 -3.07 -17.20 5.27
C LYS A 145 -4.07 -16.52 4.33
N PHE A 146 -3.73 -15.33 3.86
CA PHE A 146 -4.54 -14.55 2.94
C PHE A 146 -3.66 -13.62 2.11
N PHE A 147 -4.16 -13.23 0.94
CA PHE A 147 -3.69 -12.05 0.20
C PHE A 147 -4.71 -10.91 0.34
N ILE A 148 -4.21 -9.68 0.16
CA ILE A 148 -5.01 -8.46 0.22
C ILE A 148 -5.36 -8.03 -1.21
N LEU A 149 -6.61 -7.67 -1.42
CA LEU A 149 -7.04 -6.86 -2.56
C LEU A 149 -7.40 -5.46 -2.03
N PHE A 150 -6.67 -4.44 -2.48
CA PHE A 150 -6.91 -3.04 -2.12
C PHE A 150 -7.32 -2.23 -3.35
N ILE A 151 -8.56 -1.75 -3.38
CA ILE A 151 -9.04 -0.90 -4.47
C ILE A 151 -9.09 0.55 -4.00
N LEU A 152 -8.12 1.33 -4.45
CA LEU A 152 -7.95 2.73 -4.11
C LEU A 152 -9.10 3.57 -4.66
N SER A 153 -9.80 4.26 -3.76
CA SER A 153 -10.80 5.28 -4.07
C SER A 153 -10.18 6.47 -4.80
N ASN A 154 -10.94 7.09 -5.70
CA ASN A 154 -10.56 8.38 -6.32
C ASN A 154 -10.61 9.57 -5.34
N SER A 155 -11.08 9.36 -4.11
CA SER A 155 -11.35 10.41 -3.12
C SER A 155 -10.38 10.35 -1.93
N GLU A 156 -10.79 9.86 -0.75
CA GLU A 156 -9.92 9.67 0.41
C GLU A 156 -9.55 8.18 0.52
N VAL A 157 -8.31 7.88 0.91
CA VAL A 157 -7.82 6.49 1.03
C VAL A 157 -8.69 5.66 1.99
N VAL A 158 -9.27 6.27 3.04
CA VAL A 158 -10.21 5.61 3.97
C VAL A 158 -11.51 5.10 3.32
N LYS A 159 -11.87 5.59 2.12
CA LYS A 159 -13.06 5.15 1.37
C LYS A 159 -12.76 4.00 0.40
N SER A 160 -11.52 3.54 0.36
CA SER A 160 -11.07 2.43 -0.49
C SER A 160 -11.72 1.11 -0.08
N HIS A 161 -11.79 0.18 -1.03
CA HIS A 161 -12.27 -1.18 -0.77
C HIS A 161 -11.11 -2.06 -0.34
N VAL A 162 -11.31 -2.86 0.71
CA VAL A 162 -10.30 -3.79 1.21
C VAL A 162 -10.90 -5.15 1.49
N VAL A 163 -10.31 -6.18 0.88
CA VAL A 163 -10.69 -7.57 1.06
C VAL A 163 -9.46 -8.42 1.32
N LEU A 164 -9.59 -9.36 2.25
CA LEU A 164 -8.67 -10.48 2.42
C LEU A 164 -9.22 -11.69 1.66
N THR A 165 -8.40 -12.43 0.93
CA THR A 165 -8.79 -13.71 0.31
C THR A 165 -7.88 -14.84 0.75
N ASP A 166 -8.45 -16.00 1.05
CA ASP A 166 -7.73 -17.27 1.30
C ASP A 166 -7.66 -18.15 0.04
N GLY A 167 -7.93 -17.56 -1.13
CA GLY A 167 -8.01 -18.27 -2.41
C GLY A 167 -9.35 -18.93 -2.69
N SER A 168 -10.22 -19.07 -1.67
CA SER A 168 -11.56 -19.66 -1.80
C SER A 168 -12.67 -18.67 -1.45
N LYS A 169 -12.44 -17.80 -0.47
CA LYS A 169 -13.42 -16.85 0.06
C LYS A 169 -12.79 -15.50 0.38
N GLU A 170 -13.62 -14.46 0.34
CA GLU A 170 -13.29 -13.08 0.66
C GLU A 170 -13.83 -12.66 2.02
N TYR A 171 -13.06 -11.82 2.70
CA TYR A 171 -13.41 -11.21 3.98
C TYR A 171 -13.17 -9.70 3.88
N LYS A 172 -14.25 -8.92 3.85
CA LYS A 172 -14.18 -7.45 3.77
C LYS A 172 -13.64 -6.86 5.08
N LEU A 173 -12.70 -5.93 4.97
CA LEU A 173 -12.27 -5.08 6.07
C LEU A 173 -12.90 -3.70 5.92
N ASN A 174 -13.28 -3.08 7.03
CA ASN A 174 -13.88 -1.75 7.04
C ASN A 174 -12.91 -0.73 7.63
N ALA A 175 -12.93 0.49 7.10
CA ALA A 175 -12.14 1.57 7.65
C ALA A 175 -12.47 1.79 9.13
N HIS A 176 -11.44 1.88 9.95
CA HIS A 176 -11.55 2.19 11.37
C HIS A 176 -11.05 3.62 11.59
N THR A 177 -11.99 4.57 11.48
CA THR A 177 -11.80 5.98 11.82
C THR A 177 -11.73 6.18 13.32
#